data_AF-A0A7W4ELY7-F1
#
_entry.id   AF-A0A7W4ELY7-F1
#
_cell.length_a   1.000
_cell.length_b   1.000
_cell.length_c   1.000
_cell.angle_alpha   90.00
_cell.angle_beta   90.00
_cell.angle_gamma   90.00
#
_symmetry.space_group_name_H-M   'P 1'
#
loop_
_entity.id
_entity.type
_entity.pdbx_description
1 polymer ?
#
loop_
_entity_poly.entity_id
_entity_poly.type
_entity_poly.pdbx_seq_one_letter_code
_entity_poly.pdbx_strand_id
1 'polypeptide(L)'
;MFKDSCPSAAYDRHLRHEVESQRALDLQEAIETFEVQKTEVIPARTTGLLHSVDDKLSHQSGRFISTGAYKGVNVLRQFKPYDRQTSDTYPGVEFETTAVAFDIYDKQDSLLDKNRESHRSGYMVLFRLGFAGEKFDGDTIGIGENARYGALVEDGCLRPLRLDTTKIKRHTEYSPSCLVSVVMLDDNDPGYSEVLDEVDRFLDQCGPKESE
;
A
#
# COMPACT_ATOMS: atom_id res chain seq x y z
N MET A 1 51.88 10.32 -8.35
CA MET A 1 50.84 11.37 -8.43
C MET A 1 49.50 10.66 -8.44
N PHE A 2 48.59 11.11 -7.59
CA PHE A 2 47.41 10.42 -7.02
C PHE A 2 46.62 9.51 -7.99
N LYS A 3 46.51 8.22 -7.62
CA LYS A 3 45.26 7.48 -7.77
C LYS A 3 44.31 8.02 -6.70
N ASP A 4 43.08 8.33 -7.10
CA ASP A 4 41.84 8.23 -6.30
C ASP A 4 40.81 9.20 -6.87
N SER A 5 39.77 8.65 -7.48
CA SER A 5 38.40 9.19 -7.55
C SER A 5 37.53 8.15 -8.25
N CYS A 6 37.13 7.10 -7.51
CA CYS A 6 35.97 6.30 -7.90
C CYS A 6 34.76 7.27 -8.01
N PRO A 7 33.82 7.10 -8.97
CA PRO A 7 32.55 7.78 -8.92
C PRO A 7 31.83 7.30 -7.66
N SER A 8 31.91 8.12 -6.62
CA SER A 8 31.91 7.69 -5.22
C SER A 8 30.51 7.83 -4.63
N ALA A 9 29.71 6.77 -4.62
CA ALA A 9 28.47 6.56 -3.85
C ALA A 9 27.30 7.58 -4.02
N ALA A 10 27.57 8.87 -4.22
CA ALA A 10 26.61 9.92 -4.48
C ALA A 10 25.98 9.76 -5.87
N TYR A 11 26.76 9.39 -6.88
CA TYR A 11 26.24 9.11 -8.23
C TYR A 11 25.29 7.89 -8.20
N ASP A 12 25.68 6.82 -7.49
CA ASP A 12 24.82 5.64 -7.32
C ASP A 12 23.55 5.95 -6.51
N ARG A 13 23.63 6.82 -5.50
CA ARG A 13 22.44 7.30 -4.76
C ARG A 13 21.51 8.14 -5.62
N HIS A 14 22.06 9.02 -6.45
CA HIS A 14 21.25 9.84 -7.37
C HIS A 14 20.53 8.97 -8.39
N LEU A 15 21.23 7.99 -8.99
CA LEU A 15 20.63 7.08 -9.95
C LEU A 15 19.51 6.22 -9.32
N ARG A 16 19.72 5.75 -8.08
CA ARG A 16 18.69 5.03 -7.31
C ARG A 16 17.46 5.89 -7.04
N HIS A 17 17.66 7.14 -6.61
CA HIS A 17 16.56 8.06 -6.36
C HIS A 17 15.77 8.37 -7.64
N GLU A 18 16.43 8.52 -8.79
CA GLU A 18 15.75 8.72 -10.07
C GLU A 18 14.88 7.51 -10.45
N VAL A 19 15.42 6.29 -10.29
CA VAL A 19 14.68 5.05 -10.57
C VAL A 19 13.48 4.90 -9.64
N GLU A 20 13.65 5.16 -8.34
CA GLU A 20 12.57 5.08 -7.36
C GLU A 20 11.49 6.15 -7.58
N SER A 21 11.89 7.37 -7.94
CA SER A 21 10.94 8.42 -8.31
C SER A 21 10.15 8.06 -9.57
N GLN A 22 10.80 7.49 -10.58
CA GLN A 22 10.12 7.03 -11.78
C GLN A 22 9.13 5.89 -11.44
N ARG A 23 9.56 4.92 -10.65
CA ARG A 23 8.71 3.84 -10.15
C ARG A 23 7.49 4.38 -9.38
N ALA A 24 7.68 5.40 -8.56
CA ALA A 24 6.58 6.04 -7.82
C ALA A 24 5.54 6.67 -8.76
N LEU A 25 6.01 7.39 -9.80
CA LEU A 25 5.15 8.02 -10.80
C LEU A 25 4.40 6.97 -11.62
N ASP A 26 5.09 5.93 -12.09
CA ASP A 26 4.47 4.85 -12.86
C ASP A 26 3.44 4.09 -12.02
N LEU A 27 3.73 3.83 -10.73
CA LEU A 27 2.78 3.22 -9.81
C LEU A 27 1.56 4.10 -9.57
N GLN A 28 1.75 5.41 -9.37
CA GLN A 28 0.64 6.34 -9.23
C GLN A 28 -0.26 6.35 -10.48
N GLU A 29 0.34 6.41 -11.66
CA GLU A 29 -0.37 6.38 -12.94
C GLU A 29 -1.14 5.06 -13.12
N ALA A 30 -0.51 3.92 -12.84
CA ALA A 30 -1.15 2.61 -12.90
C ALA A 30 -2.38 2.55 -11.97
N ILE A 31 -2.28 3.08 -10.74
CA ILE A 31 -3.40 3.11 -9.80
C ILE A 31 -4.57 3.95 -10.31
N GLU A 32 -4.27 5.02 -11.05
CA GLU A 32 -5.26 5.96 -11.59
C GLU A 32 -5.94 5.47 -12.87
N THR A 33 -5.22 4.71 -13.69
CA THR A 33 -5.62 4.38 -15.07
C THR A 33 -6.14 2.95 -15.25
N PHE A 34 -5.64 1.98 -14.49
CA PHE A 34 -5.96 0.58 -14.72
C PHE A 34 -7.38 0.20 -14.31
N GLU A 35 -7.88 -0.89 -14.91
CA GLU A 35 -9.21 -1.41 -14.61
C GLU A 35 -9.28 -1.85 -13.15
N VAL A 36 -10.16 -1.21 -12.41
CA VAL A 36 -10.26 -1.34 -10.96
C VAL A 36 -11.71 -1.62 -10.56
N GLN A 37 -11.89 -2.64 -9.71
CA GLN A 37 -13.13 -2.75 -8.95
C GLN A 37 -13.09 -1.74 -7.81
N LYS A 38 -13.88 -0.67 -7.95
CA LYS A 38 -14.02 0.38 -6.94
C LYS A 38 -15.11 -0.03 -5.95
N THR A 39 -14.76 -0.12 -4.68
CA THR A 39 -15.73 -0.35 -3.60
C THR A 39 -15.94 0.94 -2.82
N GLU A 40 -17.13 1.53 -2.95
CA GLU A 40 -17.49 2.80 -2.33
C GLU A 40 -17.76 2.69 -0.81
N VAL A 41 -18.12 1.50 -0.34
CA VAL A 41 -18.39 1.22 1.08
C VAL A 41 -17.49 0.10 1.58
N ILE A 42 -16.49 0.46 2.38
CA ILE A 42 -15.59 -0.50 3.02
C ILE A 42 -16.35 -1.23 4.14
N PRO A 43 -16.33 -2.57 4.19
CA PRO A 43 -16.96 -3.34 5.25
C PRO A 43 -16.47 -2.96 6.66
N ALA A 44 -17.36 -3.08 7.64
CA ALA A 44 -17.13 -2.61 9.01
C ALA A 44 -15.89 -3.22 9.68
N ARG A 45 -15.58 -4.50 9.39
CA ARG A 45 -14.40 -5.17 9.95
C ARG A 45 -13.10 -4.55 9.45
N THR A 46 -13.05 -4.27 8.15
CA THR A 46 -11.91 -3.61 7.51
C THR A 46 -11.81 -2.16 7.92
N THR A 47 -12.92 -1.45 8.06
CA THR A 47 -12.96 -0.09 8.62
C THR A 47 -12.35 -0.04 10.03
N GLY A 48 -12.63 -1.02 10.89
CA GLY A 48 -12.02 -1.10 12.23
C GLY A 48 -10.49 -1.26 12.22
N LEU A 49 -9.95 -2.08 11.31
CA LEU A 49 -8.50 -2.24 11.16
C LEU A 49 -7.87 -1.00 10.52
N LEU A 50 -8.52 -0.42 9.51
CA LEU A 50 -8.07 0.80 8.86
C LEU A 50 -8.07 2.00 9.80
N HIS A 51 -8.97 2.09 10.78
CA HIS A 51 -8.89 3.12 11.82
C HIS A 51 -7.56 3.03 12.61
N SER A 52 -7.09 1.82 12.91
CA SER A 52 -5.79 1.66 13.61
C SER A 52 -4.61 2.07 12.71
N VAL A 53 -4.69 1.75 11.42
CA VAL A 53 -3.70 2.17 10.42
C VAL A 53 -3.72 3.71 10.27
N ASP A 54 -4.91 4.28 10.12
CA ASP A 54 -5.16 5.72 9.95
C ASP A 54 -4.62 6.52 11.13
N ASP A 55 -4.99 6.14 12.36
CA ASP A 55 -4.49 6.78 13.57
C ASP A 55 -2.96 6.83 13.55
N LYS A 56 -2.29 5.72 13.21
CA LYS A 56 -0.83 5.68 13.19
C LYS A 56 -0.23 6.49 12.05
N LEU A 57 -0.75 6.36 10.85
CA LEU A 57 -0.31 7.12 9.68
C LEU A 57 -0.44 8.62 9.94
N SER A 58 -1.55 9.04 10.53
CA SER A 58 -1.88 10.42 10.88
C SER A 58 -0.91 11.00 11.90
N HIS A 59 -0.53 10.22 12.91
CA HIS A 59 0.45 10.65 13.91
C HIS A 59 1.88 10.68 13.37
N GLN A 60 2.27 9.74 12.50
CA GLN A 60 3.64 9.61 12.00
C GLN A 60 3.95 10.58 10.86
N SER A 61 2.99 10.82 9.97
CA SER A 61 3.20 11.52 8.70
C SER A 61 2.24 12.68 8.45
N GLY A 62 1.24 12.88 9.31
CA GLY A 62 0.16 13.83 9.04
C GLY A 62 -0.75 13.40 7.87
N ARG A 63 -0.59 12.19 7.34
CA ARG A 63 -1.45 11.61 6.30
C ARG A 63 -2.53 10.75 6.92
N PHE A 64 -3.71 10.76 6.34
CA PHE A 64 -4.83 9.98 6.84
C PHE A 64 -5.54 9.25 5.70
N ILE A 65 -6.14 8.11 6.02
CA ILE A 65 -7.00 7.35 5.14
C ILE A 65 -8.44 7.74 5.49
N SER A 66 -9.23 8.13 4.49
CA SER A 66 -10.64 8.40 4.76
C SER A 66 -11.36 7.09 5.10
N THR A 67 -11.65 6.87 6.38
CA THR A 67 -12.45 5.74 6.86
C THR A 67 -13.81 6.26 7.34
N GLY A 68 -14.66 6.70 6.41
CA GLY A 68 -16.11 6.70 6.62
C GLY A 68 -16.78 7.87 7.37
N ALA A 69 -16.11 9.00 7.60
CA ALA A 69 -16.79 10.17 8.21
C ALA A 69 -16.45 11.53 7.57
N TYR A 70 -15.36 11.64 6.80
CA TYR A 70 -15.03 12.85 6.05
C TYR A 70 -15.67 12.79 4.66
N LYS A 71 -16.31 13.89 4.26
CA LYS A 71 -17.00 14.03 2.96
C LYS A 71 -16.05 13.67 1.81
N GLY A 72 -16.22 12.50 1.23
CA GLY A 72 -15.47 12.02 0.08
C GLY A 72 -15.64 10.52 -0.03
N VAL A 73 -16.16 10.06 -1.17
CA VAL A 73 -16.42 8.65 -1.45
C VAL A 73 -15.12 7.87 -1.31
N ASN A 74 -15.09 6.88 -0.42
CA ASN A 74 -13.92 6.00 -0.29
C ASN A 74 -13.75 5.25 -1.60
N VAL A 75 -12.58 5.32 -2.21
CA VAL A 75 -12.27 4.47 -3.36
C VAL A 75 -11.26 3.44 -2.91
N LEU A 76 -11.76 2.34 -2.32
CA LEU A 76 -10.98 1.11 -2.30
C LEU A 76 -10.81 0.66 -3.75
N ARG A 77 -9.57 0.65 -4.23
CA ARG A 77 -9.23 0.19 -5.58
C ARG A 77 -8.68 -1.22 -5.50
N GLN A 78 -9.40 -2.16 -6.08
CA GLN A 78 -9.00 -3.56 -6.17
C GLN A 78 -8.60 -3.85 -7.61
N PHE A 79 -7.39 -4.35 -7.80
CA PHE A 79 -6.85 -4.69 -9.11
C PHE A 79 -7.04 -6.18 -9.40
N LYS A 80 -6.89 -6.58 -10.67
CA LYS A 80 -6.87 -8.01 -11.01
C LYS A 80 -5.65 -8.67 -10.37
N PRO A 81 -5.76 -9.92 -9.87
CA PRO A 81 -4.60 -10.64 -9.37
C PRO A 81 -3.53 -10.81 -10.46
N TYR A 82 -2.25 -10.79 -10.10
CA TYR A 82 -1.14 -10.72 -11.07
C TYR A 82 0.06 -11.63 -10.82
N ASP A 83 0.04 -12.44 -9.79
CA ASP A 83 1.11 -13.41 -9.52
C ASP A 83 0.49 -14.67 -8.92
N ARG A 84 0.31 -15.70 -9.75
CA ARG A 84 -0.31 -16.97 -9.35
C ARG A 84 0.77 -18.03 -9.16
N GLN A 85 0.88 -18.55 -7.94
CA GLN A 85 1.91 -19.51 -7.56
C GLN A 85 1.32 -20.72 -6.86
N THR A 86 1.82 -21.91 -7.20
CA THR A 86 1.51 -23.14 -6.48
C THR A 86 2.21 -23.17 -5.13
N SER A 87 1.50 -23.60 -4.09
CA SER A 87 2.09 -23.76 -2.76
C SER A 87 2.98 -24.98 -2.69
N ASP A 88 4.25 -24.78 -2.34
CA ASP A 88 5.16 -25.88 -2.02
C ASP A 88 4.73 -26.64 -0.75
N THR A 89 4.14 -25.93 0.21
CA THR A 89 3.70 -26.48 1.50
C THR A 89 2.39 -27.26 1.38
N TYR A 90 1.50 -26.84 0.48
CA TYR A 90 0.17 -27.43 0.31
C TYR A 90 -0.08 -27.84 -1.16
N PRO A 91 0.24 -29.08 -1.54
CA PRO A 91 0.06 -29.55 -2.91
C PRO A 91 -1.38 -29.37 -3.41
N GLY A 92 -1.53 -28.77 -4.60
CA GLY A 92 -2.84 -28.50 -5.22
C GLY A 92 -3.51 -27.20 -4.74
N VAL A 93 -2.86 -26.43 -3.87
CA VAL A 93 -3.28 -25.09 -3.49
C VAL A 93 -2.49 -24.07 -4.29
N GLU A 94 -3.17 -23.09 -4.85
CA GLU A 94 -2.57 -21.94 -5.53
C GLU A 94 -2.92 -20.67 -4.78
N PHE A 95 -1.94 -19.76 -4.73
CA PHE A 95 -2.08 -18.43 -4.18
C PHE A 95 -1.98 -17.40 -5.30
N GLU A 96 -2.68 -16.29 -5.13
CA GLU A 96 -2.66 -15.15 -6.04
C GLU A 96 -2.37 -13.87 -5.26
N THR A 97 -1.49 -13.02 -5.80
CA THR A 97 -1.26 -11.67 -5.27
C THR A 97 -2.19 -10.66 -5.93
N THR A 98 -2.82 -9.81 -5.12
CA THR A 98 -3.71 -8.73 -5.54
C THR A 98 -3.28 -7.40 -4.94
N ALA A 99 -3.11 -6.38 -5.76
CA ALA A 99 -2.90 -5.02 -5.28
C ALA A 99 -4.22 -4.41 -4.81
N VAL A 100 -4.15 -3.69 -3.70
CA VAL A 100 -5.28 -2.99 -3.08
C VAL A 100 -4.83 -1.58 -2.71
N ALA A 101 -5.42 -0.56 -3.33
CA ALA A 101 -5.03 0.82 -3.08
C ALA A 101 -6.13 1.60 -2.34
N PHE A 102 -5.68 2.47 -1.43
CA PHE A 102 -6.48 3.39 -0.62
C PHE A 102 -6.05 4.82 -0.93
N ASP A 103 -7.02 5.72 -1.06
CA ASP A 103 -6.72 7.15 -1.13
C ASP A 103 -6.14 7.63 0.22
N ILE A 104 -5.05 8.41 0.16
CA ILE A 104 -4.52 9.14 1.31
C ILE A 104 -4.70 10.65 1.11
N TYR A 105 -4.82 11.35 2.23
CA TYR A 105 -5.10 12.79 2.28
C TYR A 105 -4.19 13.47 3.29
N ASP A 106 -3.90 14.75 3.08
CA ASP A 106 -3.18 15.58 4.04
C ASP A 106 -4.13 16.11 5.14
N LYS A 107 -3.78 15.85 6.40
CA LYS A 107 -4.54 16.31 7.57
C LYS A 107 -4.53 17.83 7.73
N GLN A 108 -3.47 18.52 7.30
CA GLN A 108 -3.41 19.98 7.40
C GLN A 108 -4.41 20.64 6.45
N ASP A 109 -4.51 20.14 5.21
CA ASP A 109 -5.47 20.64 4.23
C ASP A 109 -6.92 20.42 4.67
N SER A 110 -7.22 19.29 5.32
CA SER A 110 -8.58 19.00 5.81
C SER A 110 -8.98 19.83 7.04
N LEU A 111 -8.02 20.31 7.83
CA LEU A 111 -8.27 21.17 8.99
C LEU A 111 -8.41 22.65 8.62
N LEU A 112 -7.75 23.09 7.55
CA LEU A 112 -7.67 24.50 7.14
C LEU A 112 -8.91 24.98 6.38
N ASP A 113 -9.69 24.10 5.74
CA ASP A 113 -10.91 24.52 5.05
C ASP A 113 -11.99 23.42 5.02
N LYS A 114 -12.97 23.52 5.95
CA LYS A 114 -14.12 22.60 6.05
C LYS A 114 -15.05 22.62 4.81
N ASN A 115 -14.85 23.57 3.90
CA ASN A 115 -15.63 23.72 2.67
C ASN A 115 -14.84 23.35 1.41
N ARG A 116 -13.53 23.08 1.49
CA ARG A 116 -12.79 22.49 0.38
C ARG A 116 -12.98 20.98 0.36
N GLU A 117 -13.13 20.44 -0.84
CA GLU A 117 -12.99 19.01 -1.06
C GLU A 117 -11.56 18.63 -0.63
N SER A 118 -11.43 17.63 0.26
CA SER A 118 -10.13 17.11 0.64
C SER A 118 -9.42 16.64 -0.64
N HIS A 119 -8.32 17.31 -1.01
CA HIS A 119 -7.54 16.87 -2.15
C HIS A 119 -6.77 15.61 -1.74
N ARG A 120 -6.94 14.54 -2.52
CA ARG A 120 -6.14 13.33 -2.40
C ARG A 120 -4.67 13.71 -2.55
N SER A 121 -3.85 13.37 -1.58
CA SER A 121 -2.40 13.65 -1.61
C SER A 121 -1.61 12.50 -2.23
N GLY A 122 -2.19 11.29 -2.28
CA GLY A 122 -1.57 10.14 -2.94
C GLY A 122 -2.31 8.84 -2.68
N TYR A 123 -1.56 7.74 -2.60
CA TYR A 123 -2.08 6.40 -2.36
C TYR A 123 -1.32 5.63 -1.29
N MET A 124 -2.03 4.78 -0.56
CA MET A 124 -1.44 3.62 0.12
C MET A 124 -1.82 2.37 -0.66
N VAL A 125 -0.82 1.62 -1.13
CA VAL A 125 -1.03 0.33 -1.81
C VAL A 125 -0.61 -0.78 -0.88
N LEU A 126 -1.43 -1.81 -0.74
CA LEU A 126 -1.09 -3.06 -0.04
C LEU A 126 -1.14 -4.22 -1.02
N PHE A 127 -0.18 -5.13 -0.88
CA PHE A 127 -0.12 -6.36 -1.66
C PHE A 127 -0.67 -7.51 -0.84
N ARG A 128 -1.81 -8.01 -1.28
CA ARG A 128 -2.55 -9.08 -0.61
C ARG A 128 -2.22 -10.42 -1.22
N LEU A 129 -1.84 -11.39 -0.41
CA LEU A 129 -1.76 -12.80 -0.79
C LEU A 129 -3.05 -13.54 -0.41
N GLY A 130 -3.76 -14.12 -1.38
CA GLY A 130 -5.00 -14.88 -1.15
C GLY A 130 -5.02 -16.20 -1.89
N PHE A 131 -6.01 -17.04 -1.64
CA PHE A 131 -6.18 -18.27 -2.43
C PHE A 131 -6.62 -17.93 -3.84
N ALA A 132 -6.16 -18.70 -4.81
CA ALA A 132 -6.54 -18.50 -6.20
C ALA A 132 -8.06 -18.67 -6.37
N GLY A 133 -8.72 -17.68 -6.99
CA GLY A 133 -10.17 -17.67 -7.17
C GLY A 133 -10.98 -17.46 -5.89
N GLU A 134 -10.35 -17.10 -4.77
CA GLU A 134 -11.05 -16.66 -3.56
C GLU A 134 -11.95 -15.47 -3.92
N LYS A 135 -13.19 -15.49 -3.43
CA LYS A 135 -14.07 -14.34 -3.59
C LYS A 135 -13.49 -13.19 -2.78
N PHE A 136 -13.04 -12.17 -3.49
CA PHE A 136 -12.54 -10.97 -2.87
C PHE A 136 -13.70 -10.06 -2.47
N ASP A 137 -13.99 -9.99 -1.18
CA ASP A 137 -14.81 -8.95 -0.58
C ASP A 137 -13.98 -8.12 0.41
N GLY A 138 -14.49 -6.96 0.80
CA GLY A 138 -13.74 -6.07 1.67
C GLY A 138 -13.38 -6.68 3.03
N ASP A 139 -14.03 -7.77 3.48
CA ASP A 139 -13.66 -8.49 4.72
C ASP A 139 -12.50 -9.47 4.53
N THR A 140 -12.18 -9.84 3.28
CA THR A 140 -11.10 -10.76 2.91
C THR A 140 -9.76 -10.08 2.62
N ILE A 141 -9.69 -8.74 2.65
CA ILE A 141 -8.44 -7.99 2.41
C ILE A 141 -7.32 -8.45 3.35
N GLY A 142 -7.66 -8.77 4.61
CA GLY A 142 -6.70 -9.28 5.58
C GLY A 142 -5.63 -8.25 5.94
N ILE A 143 -6.03 -7.00 6.21
CA ILE A 143 -5.14 -5.90 6.61
C ILE A 143 -4.24 -6.35 7.78
N GLY A 144 -2.92 -6.35 7.57
CA GLY A 144 -1.93 -6.76 8.57
C GLY A 144 -1.79 -8.27 8.80
N GLU A 145 -2.52 -9.07 8.03
CA GLU A 145 -2.38 -10.53 7.93
C GLU A 145 -1.94 -10.88 6.50
N ASN A 146 -2.90 -11.05 5.58
CA ASN A 146 -2.67 -11.37 4.18
C ASN A 146 -2.23 -10.16 3.34
N ALA A 147 -2.59 -8.95 3.76
CA ALA A 147 -2.16 -7.68 3.19
C ALA A 147 -1.24 -6.97 4.18
N ARG A 148 -0.01 -7.48 4.31
CA ARG A 148 0.96 -7.04 5.32
C ARG A 148 1.95 -5.99 4.80
N TYR A 149 2.36 -6.13 3.54
CA TYR A 149 3.37 -5.28 2.93
C TYR A 149 2.74 -4.37 1.87
N GLY A 150 3.37 -3.23 1.63
CA GLY A 150 2.85 -2.24 0.71
C GLY A 150 3.75 -1.02 0.60
N ALA A 151 3.22 0.05 0.02
CA ALA A 151 3.92 1.32 -0.12
C ALA A 151 2.97 2.51 0.02
N LEU A 152 3.50 3.62 0.53
CA LEU A 152 2.92 4.95 0.37
C LEU A 152 3.50 5.59 -0.89
N VAL A 153 2.63 6.12 -1.74
CA VAL A 153 2.99 6.76 -3.01
C VAL A 153 2.40 8.16 -2.99
N GLU A 154 3.27 9.16 -2.99
CA GLU A 154 2.88 10.58 -2.89
C GLU A 154 4.02 11.43 -3.47
N ASP A 155 3.69 12.46 -4.25
CA ASP A 155 4.65 13.45 -4.78
C ASP A 155 5.89 12.83 -5.46
N GLY A 156 5.68 11.77 -6.27
CA GLY A 156 6.78 11.07 -6.95
C GLY A 156 7.74 10.35 -6.00
N CYS A 157 7.31 10.09 -4.76
CA CYS A 157 8.06 9.34 -3.77
C CYS A 157 7.32 8.04 -3.43
N LEU A 158 8.05 6.93 -3.45
CA LEU A 158 7.58 5.63 -3.02
C LEU A 158 8.25 5.28 -1.70
N ARG A 159 7.46 5.04 -0.65
CA ARG A 159 7.95 4.69 0.68
C ARG A 159 7.39 3.32 1.08
N PRO A 160 8.21 2.26 1.02
CA PRO A 160 7.79 0.92 1.45
C PRO A 160 7.35 0.91 2.92
N LEU A 161 6.34 0.08 3.22
CA LEU A 161 5.79 -0.06 4.56
C LEU A 161 5.43 -1.52 4.86
N ARG A 162 5.41 -1.82 6.15
CA ARG A 162 4.87 -3.06 6.72
C ARG A 162 3.82 -2.73 7.77
N LEU A 163 2.75 -3.51 7.76
CA LEU A 163 1.72 -3.55 8.77
C LEU A 163 2.03 -4.66 9.77
N ASP A 164 2.18 -4.29 11.04
CA ASP A 164 2.38 -5.26 12.13
C ASP A 164 1.11 -5.38 12.96
N THR A 165 0.63 -6.61 13.13
CA THR A 165 -0.57 -6.91 13.90
C THR A 165 -0.23 -7.36 15.32
N THR A 166 -0.84 -6.70 16.30
CA THR A 166 -0.76 -7.12 17.71
C THR A 166 -2.13 -7.56 18.18
N LYS A 167 -2.25 -8.84 18.54
CA LYS A 167 -3.48 -9.39 19.12
C LYS A 167 -3.55 -9.02 20.59
N ILE A 168 -4.42 -8.08 20.94
CA ILE A 168 -4.71 -7.76 22.34
C ILE A 168 -5.71 -8.79 22.87
N LYS A 169 -5.28 -9.60 23.85
CA LYS A 169 -6.22 -10.38 24.68
C LYS A 169 -6.96 -9.42 25.60
N ARG A 170 -8.17 -9.00 25.25
CA ARG A 170 -9.06 -8.33 26.21
C ARG A 170 -9.74 -9.41 27.06
N HIS A 171 -9.73 -9.20 28.38
CA HIS A 171 -10.23 -10.14 29.39
C HIS A 171 -11.76 -10.18 29.52
N THR A 172 -12.50 -9.46 28.69
CA THR A 172 -13.97 -9.45 28.70
C THR A 172 -14.49 -9.56 27.27
N GLU A 173 -15.12 -10.71 27.02
CA GLU A 173 -16.15 -11.04 26.02
C GLU A 173 -16.12 -10.37 24.62
N TYR A 174 -16.04 -11.25 23.62
CA TYR A 174 -16.39 -11.07 22.20
C TYR A 174 -15.63 -10.00 21.39
N SER A 175 -14.38 -10.34 21.08
CA SER A 175 -13.66 -10.12 19.81
C SER A 175 -12.24 -9.65 20.09
N PRO A 176 -11.19 -10.35 19.61
CA PRO A 176 -9.83 -9.82 19.70
C PRO A 176 -9.79 -8.52 18.90
N SER A 177 -9.64 -7.37 19.57
CA SER A 177 -9.28 -6.13 18.90
C SER A 177 -7.84 -6.27 18.41
N CYS A 178 -7.66 -6.50 17.11
CA CYS A 178 -6.35 -6.52 16.49
C CYS A 178 -5.92 -5.07 16.27
N LEU A 179 -4.83 -4.64 16.91
CA LEU A 179 -4.21 -3.36 16.56
C LEU A 179 -3.24 -3.58 15.41
N VAL A 180 -3.28 -2.68 14.43
CA VAL A 180 -2.34 -2.63 13.32
C VAL A 180 -1.43 -1.43 13.55
N SER A 181 -0.12 -1.64 13.47
CA SER A 181 0.88 -0.57 13.44
C SER A 181 1.53 -0.48 12.06
N VAL A 182 1.80 0.75 11.62
CA VAL A 182 2.53 1.04 10.39
C VAL A 182 4.01 1.22 10.71
N VAL A 183 4.85 0.49 9.99
CA VAL A 183 6.32 0.60 10.03
C VAL A 183 6.79 0.97 8.64
N MET A 184 7.41 2.14 8.51
CA MET A 184 8.09 2.53 7.27
C MET A 184 9.40 1.75 7.19
N LEU A 185 9.64 1.09 6.06
CA LEU A 185 10.84 0.28 5.86
C LEU A 185 11.98 1.17 5.33
N ASP A 186 13.18 0.95 5.86
CA ASP A 186 14.41 1.58 5.35
C ASP A 186 15.16 0.62 4.42
N ASP A 187 16.11 1.15 3.65
CA ASP A 187 16.89 0.40 2.64
C ASP A 187 17.66 -0.82 3.20
N ASN A 188 17.82 -0.94 4.53
CA ASN A 188 18.48 -2.08 5.17
C ASN A 188 17.49 -3.14 5.66
N ASP A 189 16.18 -2.85 5.67
CA ASP A 189 15.16 -3.84 5.98
C ASP A 189 14.98 -4.76 4.76
N PRO A 190 15.06 -6.10 4.92
CA PRO A 190 14.89 -7.02 3.79
C PRO A 190 13.52 -6.89 3.10
N GLY A 191 12.49 -6.46 3.83
CA GLY A 191 11.16 -6.21 3.27
C GLY A 191 11.12 -4.99 2.35
N TYR A 192 12.11 -4.11 2.39
CA TYR A 192 12.19 -2.94 1.51
C TYR A 192 12.30 -3.40 0.04
N SER A 193 13.27 -4.25 -0.27
CA SER A 193 13.45 -4.78 -1.64
C SER A 193 12.28 -5.64 -2.08
N GLU A 194 11.71 -6.45 -1.18
CA GLU A 194 10.55 -7.30 -1.50
C GLU A 194 9.33 -6.46 -1.94
N VAL A 195 9.08 -5.32 -1.28
CA VAL A 195 8.03 -4.39 -1.68
C VAL A 195 8.30 -3.81 -3.06
N LEU A 196 9.55 -3.42 -3.36
CA LEU A 196 9.90 -2.89 -4.67
C LEU A 196 9.73 -3.93 -5.78
N ASP A 197 10.15 -5.17 -5.55
CA ASP A 197 9.98 -6.27 -6.50
C ASP A 197 8.49 -6.59 -6.74
N GLU A 198 7.64 -6.42 -5.71
CA GLU A 198 6.19 -6.58 -5.83
C GLU A 198 5.54 -5.42 -6.61
N VAL A 199 6.03 -4.18 -6.41
CA VAL A 199 5.62 -3.02 -7.23
C VAL A 199 5.97 -3.25 -8.69
N ASP A 200 7.19 -3.70 -8.99
CA ASP A 200 7.62 -3.94 -10.36
C ASP A 200 6.76 -5.05 -11.02
N ARG A 201 6.46 -6.14 -10.29
CA ARG A 201 5.54 -7.19 -10.76
C ARG A 201 4.13 -6.67 -11.05
N PHE A 202 3.62 -5.77 -10.21
CA PHE A 202 2.32 -5.13 -10.45
C PHE A 202 2.35 -4.25 -11.70
N LEU A 203 3.40 -3.44 -11.86
CA LEU A 203 3.58 -2.58 -13.03
C LEU A 203 3.69 -3.38 -14.33
N ASP A 204 4.42 -4.51 -14.31
CA ASP A 204 4.54 -5.42 -15.45
C ASP A 204 3.17 -5.97 -15.89
N GLN A 205 2.26 -6.23 -14.94
CA GLN A 205 0.88 -6.65 -15.24
C GLN A 205 0.03 -5.53 -15.84
N CYS A 206 0.26 -4.29 -15.41
CA CYS A 206 -0.37 -3.12 -16.04
C CYS A 206 0.09 -2.93 -17.50
N GLY A 207 1.10 -3.67 -17.97
CA GLY A 207 1.55 -3.67 -19.34
C GLY A 207 2.25 -2.37 -19.75
N PRO A 208 2.94 -2.36 -20.90
CA PRO A 208 3.58 -1.15 -21.39
C PRO A 208 2.51 -0.12 -21.76
N LYS A 209 2.79 1.15 -21.45
CA LYS A 209 2.06 2.31 -21.97
C LYS A 209 1.97 2.15 -23.49
N GLU A 210 0.78 1.88 -24.03
CA GLU A 210 0.56 2.12 -25.45
C GLU A 210 0.79 3.62 -25.65
N SER A 211 1.97 3.94 -26.20
CA SER A 211 2.33 5.30 -26.55
C SER A 211 1.51 5.65 -27.78
N GLU A 212 0.36 6.29 -27.59
CA GLU A 212 -0.36 7.00 -28.65
C GLU A 212 0.42 8.24 -29.11
#